data_AF-A0A8B9CCE1-F1
#
_entry.id   AF-A0A8B9CCE1-F1
#
_cell.length_a   1.000
_cell.length_b   1.000
_cell.length_c   1.000
_cell.angle_alpha   90.00
_cell.angle_beta   90.00
_cell.angle_gamma   90.00
#
_symmetry.space_group_name_H-M   'P 1'
#
loop_
_entity.id
_entity.type
_entity.pdbx_description
1 polymer ?
#
loop_
_entity_poly.entity_id
_entity_poly.type
_entity_poly.pdbx_seq_one_letter_code
_entity_poly.pdbx_strand_id
1 'polypeptide(L)'
;VCSLPRKKEMGKRRIKANYQNMNFLRKMGGYFSQECLNETTDFRFPMLITKVTKKNVTVVIYEFLQHTFQLFSRNLPEGTWSTSNIEKFQNGIHHQIEELETCVLEELPKARNSFQAWILKSTGLGVKKYFQRIFNFLKDKQYSHCSWEAVQMELISCLIIFDSLMKTTHYKEVKSFVFGFFVRIW
;
A
#
# COMPACT_ATOMS: atom_id res chain seq x y z
N VAL A 1 -2.89 -21.46 -3.29
CA VAL A 1 -2.36 -20.08 -3.19
C VAL A 1 -1.46 -20.08 -1.96
N CYS A 2 -0.15 -19.97 -2.20
CA CYS A 2 0.99 -20.41 -1.36
C CYS A 2 0.92 -21.87 -0.89
N SER A 3 1.95 -22.65 -1.23
CA SER A 3 1.89 -24.11 -1.27
C SER A 3 2.46 -24.75 0.00
N LEU A 4 2.10 -24.28 1.21
CA LEU A 4 2.53 -24.89 2.48
C LEU A 4 1.40 -24.91 3.54
N PRO A 5 1.44 -25.82 4.56
CA PRO A 5 0.26 -26.40 5.22
C PRO A 5 -0.53 -25.50 6.19
N ARG A 6 -0.25 -24.20 6.29
CA ARG A 6 -0.83 -23.31 7.33
C ARG A 6 -1.59 -22.10 6.76
N LYS A 7 -2.56 -22.38 5.90
CA LYS A 7 -3.37 -21.37 5.18
C LYS A 7 -4.14 -20.39 6.08
N LYS A 8 -4.60 -20.82 7.26
CA LYS A 8 -5.39 -19.96 8.19
C LYS A 8 -4.52 -19.10 9.11
N GLU A 9 -3.35 -19.60 9.50
CA GLU A 9 -2.46 -18.93 10.46
C GLU A 9 -1.67 -17.80 9.78
N MET A 10 -1.18 -18.02 8.56
CA MET A 10 -0.51 -17.00 7.76
C MET A 10 -1.45 -15.87 7.33
N GLY A 11 -2.72 -16.17 7.02
CA GLY A 11 -3.73 -15.14 6.73
C GLY A 11 -3.99 -14.22 7.93
N LYS A 12 -4.11 -14.81 9.13
CA LYS A 12 -4.26 -14.05 10.39
C LYS A 12 -3.02 -13.22 10.72
N ARG A 13 -1.81 -13.74 10.51
CA ARG A 13 -0.56 -13.00 10.68
C ARG A 13 -0.45 -11.81 9.73
N ARG A 14 -0.77 -11.98 8.45
CA ARG A 14 -0.73 -10.91 7.44
C ARG A 14 -1.73 -9.78 7.74
N ILE A 15 -2.95 -10.12 8.16
CA ILE A 15 -3.95 -9.13 8.60
C ILE A 15 -3.46 -8.36 9.82
N LYS A 16 -2.87 -9.07 10.80
CA LYS A 16 -2.31 -8.45 12.01
C LYS A 16 -1.17 -7.48 11.68
N ALA A 17 -0.26 -7.89 10.79
CA ALA A 17 0.85 -7.06 10.36
C ALA A 17 0.34 -5.79 9.65
N ASN A 18 -0.64 -5.90 8.75
CA ASN A 18 -1.18 -4.76 8.01
C ASN A 18 -1.82 -3.73 8.96
N TYR A 19 -2.58 -4.21 9.95
CA TYR A 19 -3.13 -3.37 11.02
C TYR A 19 -2.05 -2.68 11.86
N GLN A 20 -0.97 -3.38 12.20
CA GLN A 20 0.16 -2.79 12.95
C GLN A 20 0.85 -1.68 12.15
N ASN A 21 1.10 -1.91 10.86
CA ASN A 21 1.71 -0.91 9.99
C ASN A 21 0.80 0.32 9.84
N MET A 22 -0.51 0.14 9.66
CA MET A 22 -1.47 1.24 9.67
C MET A 22 -1.43 2.04 10.98
N ASN A 23 -1.33 1.35 12.13
CA ASN A 23 -1.26 2.02 13.43
C ASN A 23 0.02 2.84 13.60
N PHE A 24 1.18 2.34 13.15
CA PHE A 24 2.42 3.11 13.19
C PHE A 24 2.34 4.32 12.25
N LEU A 25 1.83 4.10 11.04
CA LEU A 25 1.63 5.13 10.03
C LEU A 25 0.70 6.24 10.54
N ARG A 26 -0.39 5.90 11.26
CA ARG A 26 -1.28 6.89 11.90
C ARG A 26 -0.59 7.63 13.06
N LYS A 27 0.17 6.91 13.90
CA LYS A 27 0.81 7.49 15.10
C LYS A 27 1.99 8.42 14.80
N MET A 28 2.66 8.26 13.66
CA MET A 28 3.85 9.06 13.34
C MET A 28 3.52 10.49 12.88
N GLY A 29 2.42 10.69 12.16
CA GLY A 29 1.99 12.02 11.66
C GLY A 29 0.85 12.67 12.41
N GLY A 30 0.25 12.00 13.40
CA GLY A 30 -0.82 12.58 14.21
C GLY A 30 -2.17 12.67 13.49
N TYR A 31 -2.99 13.63 13.89
CA TYR A 31 -4.28 13.91 13.25
C TYR A 31 -4.06 14.88 12.08
N PHE A 32 -4.76 14.64 10.98
CA PHE A 32 -4.72 15.51 9.79
C PHE A 32 -5.13 16.94 10.16
N SER A 33 -4.26 17.91 9.88
CA SER A 33 -4.53 19.32 10.14
C SER A 33 -5.51 19.87 9.12
N GLN A 34 -6.51 20.63 9.57
CA GLN A 34 -7.44 21.35 8.68
C GLN A 34 -6.68 22.32 7.75
N GLU A 35 -5.53 22.83 8.19
CA GLU A 35 -4.67 23.72 7.41
C GLU A 35 -4.11 23.04 6.15
N CYS A 36 -4.02 21.70 6.15
CA CYS A 36 -3.46 20.91 5.05
C CYS A 36 -4.51 20.48 4.01
N LEU A 37 -5.80 20.83 4.19
CA LEU A 37 -6.87 20.46 3.25
C LEU A 37 -6.62 20.93 1.82
N ASN A 38 -6.02 22.11 1.66
CA ASN A 38 -5.75 22.70 0.34
C ASN A 38 -4.59 22.01 -0.42
N GLU A 39 -3.82 21.15 0.25
CA GLU A 39 -2.72 20.39 -0.37
C GLU A 39 -3.11 18.95 -0.72
N THR A 40 -4.37 18.58 -0.54
CA THR A 40 -4.87 17.28 -1.00
C THR A 40 -4.63 17.12 -2.50
N THR A 41 -4.19 15.93 -2.94
CA THR A 41 -4.09 15.57 -4.38
C THR A 41 -4.60 14.15 -4.64
N ASP A 42 -5.34 13.94 -5.73
CA ASP A 42 -5.67 12.60 -6.21
C ASP A 42 -4.42 12.01 -6.88
N PHE A 43 -3.72 11.11 -6.17
CA PHE A 43 -2.55 10.40 -6.69
C PHE A 43 -2.91 9.37 -7.78
N ARG A 44 -4.22 9.15 -8.02
CA ARG A 44 -4.81 8.23 -8.99
C ARG A 44 -4.36 6.82 -8.73
N PHE A 45 -4.78 6.30 -7.56
CA PHE A 45 -4.53 4.92 -7.16
C PHE A 45 -4.85 3.95 -8.31
N PRO A 46 -3.95 3.01 -8.65
CA PRO A 46 -4.13 2.13 -9.80
C PRO A 46 -5.25 1.13 -9.57
N MET A 47 -6.48 1.51 -9.92
CA MET A 47 -7.69 0.70 -9.76
C MET A 47 -7.64 -0.64 -10.50
N LEU A 48 -6.66 -0.89 -11.38
CA LEU A 48 -6.45 -2.20 -12.00
C LEU A 48 -6.11 -3.30 -10.97
N ILE A 49 -5.59 -2.93 -9.79
CA ILE A 49 -5.42 -3.82 -8.62
C ILE A 49 -6.78 -4.41 -8.19
N THR A 50 -7.82 -3.61 -8.42
CA THR A 50 -9.25 -3.94 -8.52
C THR A 50 -9.70 -5.18 -9.26
N LYS A 51 -8.88 -5.64 -10.21
CA LYS A 51 -9.25 -6.60 -11.27
C LYS A 51 -8.34 -7.82 -11.29
N VAL A 52 -7.31 -7.87 -10.44
CA VAL A 52 -6.43 -9.04 -10.30
C VAL A 52 -7.05 -10.14 -9.44
N THR A 53 -6.70 -11.40 -9.75
CA THR A 53 -7.05 -12.56 -8.91
C THR A 53 -6.39 -12.47 -7.54
N LYS A 54 -6.96 -13.13 -6.51
CA LYS A 54 -6.39 -13.13 -5.14
C LYS A 54 -4.91 -13.51 -5.07
N LYS A 55 -4.46 -14.43 -5.91
CA LYS A 55 -3.04 -14.82 -6.03
C LYS A 55 -2.18 -13.64 -6.45
N ASN A 56 -2.62 -12.96 -7.51
CA ASN A 56 -1.91 -11.84 -8.11
C ASN A 56 -1.95 -10.59 -7.22
N VAL A 57 -2.99 -10.42 -6.39
CA VAL A 57 -3.06 -9.36 -5.37
C VAL A 57 -1.85 -9.43 -4.43
N THR A 58 -1.34 -10.62 -4.09
CA THR A 58 -0.15 -10.74 -3.22
C THR A 58 1.10 -10.15 -3.87
N VAL A 59 1.31 -10.37 -5.18
CA VAL A 59 2.43 -9.77 -5.93
C VAL A 59 2.33 -8.25 -5.95
N VAL A 60 1.11 -7.73 -6.14
CA VAL A 60 0.85 -6.29 -6.16
C VAL A 60 1.11 -5.65 -4.79
N ILE A 61 0.64 -6.27 -3.71
CA ILE A 61 0.89 -5.78 -2.34
C ILE A 61 2.39 -5.79 -2.04
N TYR A 62 3.11 -6.85 -2.44
CA TYR A 62 4.56 -6.92 -2.30
C TYR A 62 5.26 -5.75 -3.01
N GLU A 63 4.95 -5.48 -4.28
CA GLU A 63 5.52 -4.35 -5.02
C GLU A 63 5.16 -2.99 -4.37
N PHE A 64 3.92 -2.82 -3.92
CA PHE A 64 3.48 -1.61 -3.23
C PHE A 64 4.26 -1.38 -1.93
N LEU A 65 4.45 -2.43 -1.12
CA LEU A 65 5.20 -2.34 0.13
C LEU A 65 6.67 -2.02 -0.12
N GLN A 66 7.28 -2.57 -1.17
CA GLN A 66 8.66 -2.22 -1.56
C GLN A 66 8.79 -0.73 -1.89
N HIS A 67 7.87 -0.18 -2.69
CA HIS A 67 7.90 1.24 -3.02
C HIS A 67 7.59 2.13 -1.81
N THR A 68 6.71 1.68 -0.91
CA THR A 68 6.46 2.37 0.36
C THR A 68 7.72 2.40 1.22
N PHE A 69 8.40 1.26 1.39
CA PHE A 69 9.66 1.20 2.13
C PHE A 69 10.69 2.19 1.56
N GLN A 70 10.88 2.19 0.24
CA GLN A 70 11.80 3.12 -0.44
C GLN A 70 11.45 4.60 -0.22
N LEU A 71 10.16 4.94 -0.23
CA LEU A 71 9.68 6.30 0.03
C LEU A 71 10.13 6.80 1.40
N PHE A 72 9.92 5.98 2.44
CA PHE A 72 10.31 6.32 3.81
C PHE A 72 11.81 6.19 4.07
N SER A 73 12.56 5.39 3.31
CA SER A 73 14.01 5.28 3.50
C SER A 73 14.79 6.46 2.92
N ARG A 74 14.25 7.17 1.92
CA ARG A 74 14.98 8.22 1.19
C ARG A 74 14.60 9.63 1.60
N ASN A 75 13.36 9.85 2.02
CA ASN A 75 12.85 11.19 2.27
C ASN A 75 12.07 11.17 3.58
N LEU A 76 12.72 11.46 4.71
CA LEU A 76 12.00 11.60 5.97
C LEU A 76 11.64 13.06 6.18
N PRO A 77 10.40 13.37 6.63
CA PRO A 77 10.07 14.72 7.05
C PRO A 77 10.97 15.13 8.23
N GLU A 78 11.85 16.09 7.99
CA GLU A 78 12.70 16.66 9.04
C GLU A 78 11.83 17.33 10.12
N GLY A 79 12.15 17.07 11.38
CA GLY A 79 11.60 17.77 12.54
C GLY A 79 10.11 17.56 12.85
N THR A 80 9.33 16.84 12.03
CA THR A 80 7.87 16.85 12.16
C THR A 80 7.25 15.52 12.62
N TRP A 81 7.82 14.38 12.21
CA TRP A 81 7.27 13.07 12.56
C TRP A 81 8.16 12.32 13.56
N SER A 82 7.56 11.47 14.38
CA SER A 82 8.29 10.70 15.40
C SER A 82 9.22 9.66 14.74
N THR A 83 10.53 9.88 14.84
CA THR A 83 11.58 8.99 14.30
C THR A 83 11.41 7.54 14.79
N SER A 84 11.05 7.35 16.07
CA SER A 84 10.79 6.00 16.62
C SER A 84 9.61 5.30 15.95
N ASN A 85 8.54 6.03 15.60
CA ASN A 85 7.40 5.44 14.91
C ASN A 85 7.71 5.16 13.43
N ILE A 86 8.53 6.01 12.79
CA ILE A 86 9.05 5.78 11.44
C ILE A 86 9.85 4.49 11.38
N GLU A 87 10.80 4.30 12.31
CA GLU A 87 11.62 3.08 12.38
C GLU A 87 10.75 1.83 12.60
N LYS A 88 9.78 1.89 13.52
CA LYS A 88 8.83 0.80 13.75
C LYS A 88 8.00 0.49 12.51
N PHE A 89 7.58 1.52 11.78
CA PHE A 89 6.83 1.36 10.53
C PHE A 89 7.70 0.73 9.44
N GLN A 90 8.93 1.22 9.24
CA GLN A 90 9.88 0.66 8.28
C GLN A 90 10.19 -0.80 8.58
N ASN A 91 10.47 -1.14 9.85
CA ASN A 91 10.71 -2.52 10.28
C ASN A 91 9.48 -3.41 10.06
N GLY A 92 8.29 -2.89 10.37
CA GLY A 92 7.03 -3.61 10.14
C GLY A 92 6.73 -3.85 8.66
N ILE A 93 7.03 -2.89 7.78
CA ILE A 93 6.94 -3.08 6.32
C ILE A 93 7.99 -4.07 5.83
N HIS A 94 9.24 -3.95 6.29
CA HIS A 94 10.32 -4.84 5.88
C HIS A 94 9.99 -6.30 6.18
N HIS A 95 9.55 -6.59 7.42
CA HIS A 95 9.11 -7.93 7.81
C HIS A 95 7.96 -8.45 6.95
N GLN A 96 6.99 -7.60 6.58
CA GLN A 96 5.93 -8.02 5.67
C GLN A 96 6.45 -8.35 4.27
N ILE A 97 7.41 -7.58 3.75
CA ILE A 97 8.03 -7.86 2.45
C ILE A 97 8.68 -9.24 2.46
N GLU A 98 9.45 -9.57 3.51
CA GLU A 98 10.09 -10.88 3.68
C GLU A 98 9.07 -12.03 3.73
N GLU A 99 7.98 -11.86 4.49
CA GLU A 99 6.90 -12.85 4.56
C GLU A 99 6.23 -13.08 3.18
N LEU A 100 6.11 -12.02 2.37
CA LEU A 100 5.47 -12.09 1.06
C LEU A 100 6.41 -12.58 -0.05
N GLU A 101 7.72 -12.38 0.08
CA GLU A 101 8.72 -12.69 -0.94
C GLU A 101 8.66 -14.16 -1.34
N THR A 102 8.65 -15.07 -0.37
CA THR A 102 8.52 -16.52 -0.60
C THR A 102 7.26 -16.87 -1.40
N CYS A 103 6.13 -16.24 -1.08
CA CYS A 103 4.87 -16.40 -1.80
C CYS A 103 4.94 -15.86 -3.24
N VAL A 104 5.63 -14.75 -3.46
CA VAL A 104 5.78 -14.11 -4.77
C VAL A 104 6.68 -14.95 -5.68
N LEU A 105 7.81 -15.43 -5.18
CA LEU A 105 8.72 -16.34 -5.90
C LEU A 105 8.04 -17.63 -6.35
N GLU A 106 7.08 -18.13 -5.57
CA GLU A 106 6.28 -19.30 -5.94
C GLU A 106 5.19 -19.02 -7.01
N GLU A 107 4.63 -17.82 -7.07
CA GLU A 107 3.47 -17.51 -7.93
C GLU A 107 3.87 -16.84 -9.26
N LEU A 108 4.99 -16.12 -9.32
CA LEU A 108 5.54 -15.50 -10.56
C LEU A 108 5.73 -16.52 -11.70
N PRO A 109 6.36 -17.69 -11.46
CA PRO A 109 6.53 -18.72 -12.49
C PRO A 109 5.21 -19.42 -12.89
N LYS A 110 4.15 -19.29 -12.07
CA LYS A 110 2.86 -19.95 -12.27
C LYS A 110 1.87 -19.12 -13.10
N ALA A 111 2.23 -17.90 -13.51
CA ALA A 111 1.47 -17.10 -14.47
C ALA A 111 1.59 -17.71 -15.89
N ARG A 112 0.90 -18.84 -16.10
CA ARG A 112 1.06 -19.70 -17.28
C ARG A 112 0.40 -19.17 -18.55
N ASN A 113 -0.54 -18.21 -18.45
CA ASN A 113 -1.18 -17.61 -19.62
C ASN A 113 -0.72 -16.16 -19.84
N SER A 114 -0.63 -15.77 -21.10
CA SER A 114 -0.13 -14.45 -21.55
C SER A 114 -0.94 -13.29 -20.96
N PHE A 115 -2.25 -13.47 -20.77
CA PHE A 115 -3.14 -12.46 -20.23
C PHE A 115 -2.87 -12.16 -18.74
N GLN A 116 -2.65 -13.18 -17.92
CA GLN A 116 -2.37 -13.03 -16.49
C GLN A 116 -0.98 -12.43 -16.26
N ALA A 117 0.01 -12.83 -17.05
CA ALA A 117 1.34 -12.21 -17.05
C ALA A 117 1.27 -10.74 -17.48
N TRP A 118 0.49 -10.42 -18.51
CA TRP A 118 0.27 -9.05 -18.96
C TRP A 118 -0.43 -8.19 -17.90
N ILE A 119 -1.47 -8.70 -17.23
CA ILE A 119 -2.16 -7.99 -16.15
C ILE A 119 -1.19 -7.70 -15.00
N LEU A 120 -0.39 -8.69 -14.56
CA LEU A 120 0.59 -8.52 -13.49
C LEU A 120 1.61 -7.43 -13.85
N LYS A 121 2.21 -7.53 -15.04
CA LYS A 121 3.17 -6.53 -15.54
C LYS A 121 2.55 -5.14 -15.63
N SER A 122 1.33 -5.04 -16.15
CA SER A 122 0.60 -3.77 -16.28
C SER A 122 0.28 -3.17 -14.92
N THR A 123 -0.08 -4.00 -13.95
CA THR A 123 -0.38 -3.56 -12.58
C THR A 123 0.89 -3.06 -11.90
N GLY A 124 2.01 -3.77 -12.02
CA GLY A 124 3.28 -3.32 -11.44
C GLY A 124 3.82 -2.04 -12.06
N LEU A 125 3.67 -1.86 -13.38
CA LEU A 125 3.91 -0.57 -14.03
C LEU A 125 2.98 0.53 -13.50
N GLY A 126 1.73 0.19 -13.20
CA GLY A 126 0.77 1.09 -12.55
C GLY A 126 1.22 1.53 -11.16
N VAL A 127 1.68 0.60 -10.32
CA VAL A 127 2.22 0.89 -8.98
C VAL A 127 3.46 1.79 -9.08
N LYS A 128 4.39 1.49 -9.98
CA LYS A 128 5.58 2.33 -10.21
C LYS A 128 5.22 3.76 -10.60
N LYS A 129 4.30 3.93 -11.57
CA LYS A 129 3.84 5.26 -11.99
C LYS A 129 3.11 5.99 -10.87
N TYR A 130 2.35 5.28 -10.06
CA TYR A 130 1.65 5.83 -8.92
C TYR A 130 2.62 6.39 -7.87
N PHE A 131 3.65 5.63 -7.48
CA PHE A 131 4.68 6.14 -6.57
C PHE A 131 5.51 7.26 -7.19
N GLN A 132 5.79 7.23 -8.49
CA GLN A 132 6.45 8.35 -9.16
C GLN A 132 5.66 9.66 -9.01
N ARG A 133 4.32 9.62 -9.08
CA ARG A 133 3.48 10.80 -8.83
C ARG A 133 3.58 11.28 -7.39
N ILE A 134 3.61 10.37 -6.43
CA ILE A 134 3.83 10.70 -5.01
C ILE A 134 5.19 11.39 -4.82
N PHE A 135 6.27 10.83 -5.37
CA PHE A 135 7.59 11.44 -5.28
C PHE A 135 7.65 12.83 -5.93
N ASN A 136 7.05 12.98 -7.11
CA ASN A 136 6.99 14.27 -7.79
C ASN A 136 6.19 15.29 -6.97
N PHE A 137 5.02 14.91 -6.46
CA PHE A 137 4.20 15.76 -5.60
C PHE A 137 4.96 16.24 -4.36
N LEU A 138 5.63 15.33 -3.65
CA LEU A 138 6.45 15.69 -2.49
C LEU A 138 7.55 16.67 -2.88
N LYS A 139 8.23 16.43 -4.01
CA LYS A 139 9.28 17.32 -4.51
C LYS A 139 8.73 18.70 -4.89
N ASP A 140 7.60 18.76 -5.58
CA ASP A 140 6.95 20.00 -6.01
C ASP A 140 6.48 20.82 -4.81
N LYS A 141 6.04 20.15 -3.74
CA LYS A 141 5.67 20.74 -2.44
C LYS A 141 6.83 20.91 -1.48
N GLN A 142 8.07 20.68 -1.94
CA GLN A 142 9.29 20.82 -1.15
C GLN A 142 9.27 20.02 0.16
N TYR A 143 8.61 18.87 0.17
CA TYR A 143 8.50 18.00 1.34
C TYR A 143 7.90 18.72 2.55
N SER A 144 6.97 19.66 2.33
CA SER A 144 6.23 20.37 3.38
C SER A 144 5.52 19.39 4.31
N HIS A 145 5.21 19.85 5.54
CA HIS A 145 4.40 19.09 6.48
C HIS A 145 3.08 18.60 5.87
N CYS A 146 2.34 19.49 5.22
CA CYS A 146 1.05 19.17 4.60
C CYS A 146 1.16 18.18 3.44
N SER A 147 2.23 18.24 2.65
CA SER A 147 2.47 17.25 1.60
C SER A 147 2.70 15.85 2.17
N TRP A 148 3.37 15.76 3.31
CA TRP A 148 3.57 14.50 4.02
C TRP A 148 2.29 13.99 4.67
N GLU A 149 1.46 14.85 5.26
CA GLU A 149 0.13 14.46 5.75
C GLU A 149 -0.75 13.91 4.61
N ALA A 150 -0.75 14.55 3.44
CA ALA A 150 -1.49 14.08 2.27
C ALA A 150 -1.03 12.68 1.83
N VAL A 151 0.29 12.44 1.77
CA VAL A 151 0.86 11.12 1.44
C VAL A 151 0.55 10.08 2.52
N GLN A 152 0.62 10.46 3.80
CA GLN A 152 0.24 9.58 4.91
C GLN A 152 -1.21 9.11 4.77
N MET A 153 -2.13 10.02 4.49
CA MET A 153 -3.56 9.72 4.31
C MET A 153 -3.80 8.80 3.11
N GLU A 154 -3.14 9.07 1.98
CA GLU A 154 -3.20 8.21 0.80
C GLU A 154 -2.72 6.78 1.12
N LEU A 155 -1.60 6.65 1.83
CA LEU A 155 -1.04 5.35 2.20
C LEU A 155 -1.91 4.60 3.21
N ILE A 156 -2.49 5.28 4.21
CA ILE A 156 -3.48 4.67 5.13
C ILE A 156 -4.65 4.11 4.32
N SER A 157 -5.16 4.88 3.36
CA SER A 157 -6.26 4.48 2.49
C SER A 157 -5.91 3.23 1.68
N CYS A 158 -4.71 3.20 1.09
CA CYS A 158 -4.21 2.03 0.37
C CYS A 158 -4.13 0.76 1.25
N LEU A 159 -3.62 0.88 2.48
CA LEU A 159 -3.51 -0.25 3.41
C LEU A 159 -4.89 -0.79 3.82
N ILE A 160 -5.92 0.06 3.95
CA ILE A 160 -7.32 -0.37 4.17
C ILE A 160 -7.83 -1.17 2.97
N ILE A 161 -7.55 -0.70 1.76
CA ILE A 161 -7.95 -1.39 0.53
C ILE A 161 -7.30 -2.77 0.46
N PHE A 162 -6.00 -2.86 0.76
CA PHE A 162 -5.31 -4.15 0.80
C PHE A 162 -5.83 -5.07 1.89
N ASP A 163 -6.12 -4.54 3.09
CA ASP A 163 -6.76 -5.32 4.16
C ASP A 163 -8.07 -5.95 3.68
N SER A 164 -8.90 -5.15 3.00
CA SER A 164 -10.17 -5.61 2.42
C SER A 164 -9.97 -6.65 1.32
N LEU A 165 -9.04 -6.41 0.38
CA LEU A 165 -8.71 -7.37 -0.68
C LEU A 165 -8.15 -8.69 -0.13
N MET A 166 -7.45 -8.64 1.00
CA MET A 166 -6.88 -9.80 1.69
C MET A 166 -7.91 -10.56 2.53
N LYS A 167 -8.90 -9.87 3.13
CA LYS A 167 -9.93 -10.47 4.00
C LYS A 167 -11.07 -11.16 3.24
N THR A 168 -11.57 -10.59 2.15
CA THR A 168 -12.92 -10.95 1.69
C THR A 168 -12.93 -12.11 0.69
N THR A 169 -13.79 -13.10 0.96
CA THR A 169 -14.35 -14.07 -0.01
C THR A 169 -15.25 -13.43 -1.07
N HIS A 170 -15.61 -12.14 -0.90
CA HIS A 170 -16.51 -11.36 -1.76
C HIS A 170 -15.83 -10.09 -2.31
N TYR A 171 -15.20 -10.24 -3.47
CA TYR A 171 -14.49 -9.20 -4.21
C TYR A 171 -15.36 -8.04 -4.74
N LYS A 172 -16.68 -8.24 -4.82
CA LYS A 172 -17.61 -7.28 -5.45
C LYS A 172 -17.93 -6.06 -4.57
N GLU A 173 -18.00 -6.21 -3.25
CA GLU A 173 -18.32 -5.10 -2.32
C GLU A 173 -17.14 -4.14 -2.12
N VAL A 174 -15.91 -4.65 -2.19
CA VAL A 174 -14.67 -3.84 -2.09
C VAL A 174 -14.63 -2.78 -3.19
N LYS A 175 -15.09 -3.10 -4.42
CA LYS A 175 -15.19 -2.12 -5.51
C LYS A 175 -16.10 -0.94 -5.17
N SER A 176 -17.25 -1.20 -4.55
CA SER A 176 -18.19 -0.16 -4.15
C SER A 176 -17.65 0.71 -3.01
N PHE A 177 -16.93 0.11 -2.06
CA PHE A 177 -16.30 0.84 -0.95
C PHE A 177 -15.14 1.72 -1.42
N VAL A 178 -14.26 1.20 -2.29
CA VAL A 178 -13.15 1.99 -2.88
C VAL A 178 -13.71 3.16 -3.68
N PHE A 179 -14.75 2.93 -4.49
CA PHE A 179 -15.40 4.01 -5.26
C PHE A 179 -16.07 5.05 -4.35
N GLY A 180 -16.62 4.65 -3.20
CA GLY A 180 -17.26 5.57 -2.24
C GLY A 180 -16.29 6.29 -1.29
N PHE A 181 -15.16 5.68 -0.93
CA PHE A 181 -14.18 6.25 0.01
C PHE A 181 -13.34 7.36 -0.65
N PHE A 182 -12.91 7.14 -1.90
CA PHE A 182 -12.22 8.18 -2.67
C PHE A 182 -13.15 9.32 -3.13
N VAL A 183 -14.47 9.09 -3.19
CA VAL A 183 -15.47 10.12 -3.54
C VAL A 183 -16.00 10.89 -2.31
N ARG A 184 -15.77 10.40 -1.08
CA ARG A 184 -16.28 11.05 0.15
C ARG A 184 -15.22 11.75 1.00
N ILE A 185 -13.95 11.53 0.72
CA ILE A 185 -12.82 12.24 1.38
C ILE A 185 -12.31 13.38 0.48
N TRP A 186 -12.97 13.60 -0.66
CA TRP A 186 -12.68 14.59 -1.69
C TRP A 186 -13.92 15.40 -2.02
#